data_AF-A0A0G4PI33-F1
#
_entry.id   AF-A0A0G4PI33-F1
#
_cell.length_a   1.000
_cell.length_b   1.000
_cell.length_c   1.000
_cell.angle_alpha   90.00
_cell.angle_beta   90.00
_cell.angle_gamma   90.00
#
_symmetry.space_group_name_H-M   'P 1'
#
loop_
_entity.id
_entity.type
_entity.pdbx_description
1 polymer ?
#
loop_
_entity_poly.entity_id
_entity_poly.type
_entity_poly.pdbx_seq_one_letter_code
_entity_poly.pdbx_strand_id
1 'polypeptide(L)'
;MSDPAPSLISDLPRGYVISFSLSSLRHESRRIIEWFKDHTSGNQWIVVFGLSSTIIETLTTDRNALHGIPYRFQWEGTTGLIKVVPRGEHEIATSQFTTVIHDELKTMGLPRKEVVWVGSKTYHSGTSKGKEADNSYLPPSRHARPIENAGYPSLVIETEFKFRR
;
A
#
# COMPACT_ATOMS: atom_id res chain seq x y z
N MET A 1 6.91 11.94 -28.36
CA MET A 1 5.77 12.14 -27.44
C MET A 1 6.00 11.20 -26.28
N SER A 2 6.18 11.72 -25.07
CA SER A 2 6.26 10.90 -23.86
C SER A 2 4.91 10.25 -23.62
N ASP A 3 4.87 8.96 -23.29
CA ASP A 3 3.63 8.30 -22.86
C ASP A 3 3.02 9.09 -21.70
N PRO A 4 1.68 9.25 -21.65
CA PRO A 4 1.03 9.85 -20.52
C PRO A 4 1.42 9.08 -19.26
N ALA A 5 1.74 9.81 -18.18
CA ALA A 5 2.04 9.18 -16.91
C ALA A 5 0.87 8.24 -16.52
N PRO A 6 1.15 7.00 -16.10
CA PRO A 6 0.11 6.06 -15.74
C PRO A 6 -0.77 6.66 -14.63
N SER A 7 -2.09 6.56 -14.82
CA SER A 7 -3.06 7.08 -13.87
C SER A 7 -3.28 6.10 -12.72
N LEU A 8 -3.78 6.58 -11.58
CA LEU A 8 -4.03 5.74 -10.39
C LEU A 8 -4.83 4.46 -10.66
N ILE A 9 -5.64 4.45 -11.72
CA ILE A 9 -6.62 3.40 -12.04
C ILE A 9 -6.25 2.58 -13.28
N SER A 10 -5.16 2.90 -14.00
CA SER A 10 -4.86 2.29 -15.31
C SER A 10 -4.62 0.79 -15.26
N ASP A 11 -4.06 0.28 -14.15
CA ASP A 11 -3.57 -1.10 -14.05
C ASP A 11 -4.30 -1.93 -12.99
N LEU A 12 -5.50 -1.50 -12.59
CA LEU A 12 -6.27 -2.23 -11.58
C LEU A 12 -6.78 -3.58 -12.12
N PRO A 13 -6.77 -4.64 -11.30
CA PRO A 13 -7.38 -5.90 -11.69
C PRO A 13 -8.89 -5.71 -11.93
N ARG A 14 -9.44 -6.50 -12.86
CA ARG A 14 -10.88 -6.50 -13.12
C ARG A 14 -11.65 -6.81 -11.84
N GLY A 15 -12.76 -6.11 -11.62
CA GLY A 15 -13.62 -6.33 -10.44
C GLY A 15 -13.31 -5.44 -9.24
N TYR A 16 -12.50 -4.38 -9.40
CA TYR A 16 -12.41 -3.31 -8.41
C TYR A 16 -13.79 -2.68 -8.17
N VAL A 17 -14.02 -2.23 -6.94
CA VAL A 17 -15.29 -1.58 -6.56
C VAL A 17 -15.11 -0.07 -6.53
N ILE A 18 -16.15 0.68 -6.90
CA ILE A 18 -16.17 2.14 -6.80
C ILE A 18 -16.95 2.55 -5.54
N SER A 19 -16.38 3.44 -4.75
CA SER A 19 -16.96 4.01 -3.54
C SER A 19 -16.95 5.55 -3.59
N PHE A 20 -17.86 6.17 -2.85
CA PHE A 20 -18.04 7.64 -2.81
C PHE A 20 -18.12 8.18 -1.38
N SER A 21 -18.06 7.32 -0.35
CA SER A 21 -18.19 7.74 1.05
C SER A 21 -17.45 6.80 2.00
N LEU A 22 -17.13 7.28 3.20
CA LEU A 22 -16.50 6.45 4.23
C LEU A 22 -17.40 5.28 4.67
N SER A 23 -18.73 5.47 4.69
CA SER A 23 -19.69 4.41 5.04
C SER A 23 -19.73 3.29 4.00
N SER A 24 -19.80 3.64 2.71
CA SER A 24 -19.75 2.68 1.62
C SER A 24 -18.39 1.98 1.56
N LEU A 25 -17.30 2.71 1.80
CA LEU A 25 -15.97 2.14 1.89
C LEU A 25 -15.84 1.10 3.01
N ARG A 26 -16.38 1.37 4.21
CA ARG A 26 -16.43 0.39 5.32
C ARG A 26 -17.23 -0.85 4.95
N HIS A 27 -18.36 -0.69 4.25
CA HIS A 27 -19.18 -1.81 3.81
C HIS A 27 -18.43 -2.69 2.80
N GLU A 28 -17.84 -2.08 1.77
CA GLU A 28 -17.09 -2.82 0.75
C GLU A 28 -15.83 -3.48 1.31
N SER A 29 -15.13 -2.82 2.24
CA SER A 29 -13.98 -3.42 2.91
C SER A 29 -14.37 -4.67 3.70
N ARG A 30 -15.52 -4.66 4.38
CA ARG A 30 -16.04 -5.83 5.10
C ARG A 30 -16.38 -6.97 4.13
N ARG A 31 -17.04 -6.67 3.01
CA ARG A 31 -17.37 -7.67 1.99
C ARG A 31 -16.12 -8.36 1.43
N ILE A 32 -15.05 -7.60 1.19
CA ILE A 32 -13.77 -8.16 0.75
C ILE A 32 -13.19 -9.09 1.83
N ILE A 33 -13.15 -8.65 3.09
CA ILE A 33 -12.67 -9.49 4.20
C ILE A 33 -13.47 -10.79 4.31
N GLU A 34 -14.80 -10.70 4.22
CA GLU A 34 -15.69 -11.86 4.29
C GLU A 34 -15.46 -12.82 3.12
N TRP A 35 -15.29 -12.31 1.90
CA TRP A 35 -14.94 -13.12 0.73
C TRP A 35 -13.67 -13.95 0.98
N PHE A 36 -12.63 -13.29 1.49
CA PHE A 36 -11.37 -13.94 1.77
C PHE A 36 -11.40 -14.89 2.97
N LYS A 37 -12.53 -15.11 3.68
CA LYS A 37 -12.60 -16.18 4.68
C LYS A 37 -12.57 -17.56 4.02
N ASP A 38 -13.27 -17.71 2.90
CA ASP A 38 -13.46 -18.98 2.21
C ASP A 38 -12.67 -19.07 0.88
N HIS A 39 -12.03 -17.98 0.46
CA HIS A 39 -11.30 -17.90 -0.80
C HIS A 39 -9.85 -17.44 -0.61
N THR A 40 -8.95 -17.98 -1.44
CA THR A 40 -7.52 -17.60 -1.47
C THR A 40 -7.19 -16.58 -2.56
N SER A 41 -8.20 -16.13 -3.31
CA SER A 41 -8.08 -15.21 -4.45
C SER A 41 -9.34 -14.35 -4.57
N GLY A 42 -9.19 -13.10 -5.02
CA GLY A 42 -10.32 -12.20 -5.24
C GLY A 42 -9.90 -10.74 -5.33
N ASN A 43 -10.89 -9.85 -5.43
CA ASN A 43 -10.64 -8.41 -5.45
C ASN A 43 -10.23 -7.91 -4.06
N GLN A 44 -9.16 -7.13 -4.02
CA GLN A 44 -8.68 -6.43 -2.82
C GLN A 44 -8.80 -4.90 -2.94
N TRP A 45 -9.26 -4.40 -4.08
CA TRP A 45 -9.10 -3.01 -4.46
C TRP A 45 -10.44 -2.28 -4.48
N ILE A 46 -10.45 -1.11 -3.85
CA ILE A 46 -11.58 -0.17 -3.86
C ILE A 46 -11.07 1.17 -4.38
N VAL A 47 -11.64 1.64 -5.48
CA VAL A 47 -11.45 3.00 -6.00
C VAL A 47 -12.44 3.92 -5.30
N VAL A 48 -11.97 5.06 -4.81
CA VAL A 48 -12.82 6.05 -4.14
C VAL A 48 -12.74 7.36 -4.90
N PHE A 49 -13.86 7.91 -5.34
CA PHE A 49 -13.90 9.23 -5.99
C PHE A 49 -14.41 10.31 -5.05
N GLY A 50 -14.04 11.56 -5.32
CA GLY A 50 -14.56 12.72 -4.61
C GLY A 50 -14.09 12.82 -3.16
N LEU A 51 -12.89 12.31 -2.86
CA LEU A 51 -12.30 12.41 -1.53
C LEU A 51 -12.08 13.87 -1.13
N SER A 52 -12.57 14.25 0.04
CA SER A 52 -12.20 15.49 0.70
C SER A 52 -10.86 15.34 1.41
N SER A 53 -10.20 16.48 1.69
CA SER A 53 -8.96 16.51 2.47
C SER A 53 -9.12 15.83 3.84
N THR A 54 -10.26 16.04 4.51
CA THR A 54 -10.58 15.40 5.80
C THR A 54 -10.64 13.88 5.70
N ILE A 55 -11.23 13.33 4.63
CA ILE A 55 -11.28 11.88 4.44
C ILE A 55 -9.88 11.33 4.12
N ILE A 56 -9.09 12.03 3.29
CA ILE A 56 -7.69 11.66 3.00
C ILE A 56 -6.88 11.61 4.30
N GLU A 57 -6.98 12.64 5.13
CA GLU A 57 -6.29 12.71 6.42
C GLU A 57 -6.74 11.59 7.37
N THR A 58 -8.05 11.33 7.45
CA THR A 58 -8.61 10.23 8.25
C THR A 58 -8.04 8.89 7.78
N LEU A 59 -8.07 8.61 6.47
CA LEU A 59 -7.57 7.36 5.91
C LEU A 59 -6.05 7.21 6.03
N THR A 60 -5.32 8.31 6.18
CA THR A 60 -3.85 8.30 6.30
C THR A 60 -3.39 8.13 7.75
N THR A 61 -4.11 8.72 8.70
CA THR A 61 -3.67 8.82 10.11
C THR A 61 -4.40 7.87 11.05
N ASP A 62 -5.68 7.58 10.81
CA ASP A 62 -6.49 6.69 11.64
C ASP A 62 -6.46 5.25 11.11
N ARG A 63 -5.67 4.40 11.75
CA ARG A 63 -5.60 2.96 11.44
C ARG A 63 -6.94 2.23 11.67
N ASN A 64 -7.87 2.84 12.39
CA ASN A 64 -9.22 2.31 12.61
C ASN A 64 -10.29 2.97 11.74
N ALA A 65 -9.91 3.77 10.72
CA ALA A 65 -10.86 4.43 9.81
C ALA A 65 -11.86 3.44 9.19
N LEU A 66 -11.42 2.19 8.95
CA LEU A 66 -12.22 1.08 8.41
C LEU A 66 -12.67 0.05 9.47
N HIS A 67 -12.84 0.48 10.73
CA HIS A 67 -13.31 -0.34 11.85
C HIS A 67 -12.44 -1.60 12.09
N GLY A 68 -11.12 -1.41 12.14
CA GLY A 68 -10.16 -2.48 12.39
C GLY A 68 -9.84 -3.37 11.19
N ILE A 69 -10.39 -3.08 10.01
CA ILE A 69 -9.99 -3.75 8.76
C ILE A 69 -8.64 -3.17 8.32
N PRO A 70 -7.57 -3.98 8.19
CA PRO A 70 -6.28 -3.50 7.72
C PRO A 70 -6.33 -3.11 6.25
N TYR A 71 -5.68 -2.00 5.90
CA TYR A 71 -5.62 -1.52 4.53
C TYR A 71 -4.31 -0.76 4.23
N ARG A 72 -4.06 -0.53 2.94
CA ARG A 72 -3.10 0.46 2.43
C ARG A 72 -3.83 1.48 1.58
N PHE A 73 -3.42 2.74 1.69
CA PHE A 73 -4.07 3.85 1.01
C PHE A 73 -3.11 4.60 0.09
N GLN A 74 -3.57 4.91 -1.11
CA GLN A 74 -2.91 5.82 -2.03
C GLN A 74 -3.94 6.76 -2.67
N TRP A 75 -3.53 7.96 -3.05
CA TRP A 75 -4.41 8.94 -3.67
C TRP A 75 -3.70 9.83 -4.67
N GLU A 76 -4.48 10.37 -5.60
CA GLU A 76 -4.12 11.43 -6.54
C GLU A 76 -5.30 12.39 -6.71
N GLY A 77 -5.10 13.66 -6.35
CA GLY A 77 -6.15 14.65 -6.23
C GLY A 77 -7.24 14.18 -5.27
N THR A 78 -8.47 14.07 -5.78
CA THR A 78 -9.65 13.59 -5.05
C THR A 78 -9.95 12.12 -5.30
N THR A 79 -9.07 11.41 -6.01
CA THR A 79 -9.23 9.97 -6.28
C THR A 79 -8.33 9.18 -5.34
N GLY A 80 -8.93 8.24 -4.63
CA GLY A 80 -8.23 7.30 -3.76
C GLY A 80 -8.28 5.88 -4.31
N LEU A 81 -7.30 5.08 -3.92
CA LEU A 81 -7.29 3.65 -4.08
C LEU A 81 -6.94 3.02 -2.73
N ILE A 82 -7.77 2.07 -2.31
CA ILE A 82 -7.61 1.33 -1.08
C ILE A 82 -7.38 -0.13 -1.42
N LYS A 83 -6.31 -0.66 -0.85
CA LYS A 83 -6.00 -2.08 -0.82
C LYS A 83 -6.43 -2.64 0.52
N VAL A 84 -7.44 -3.50 0.54
CA VAL A 84 -7.79 -4.26 1.73
C VAL A 84 -6.76 -5.37 1.92
N VAL A 85 -6.22 -5.49 3.13
CA VAL A 85 -5.23 -6.53 3.49
C VAL A 85 -5.95 -7.58 4.33
N PRO A 86 -6.42 -8.69 3.73
CA PRO A 86 -7.43 -9.52 4.36
C PRO A 86 -6.89 -10.55 5.35
N ARG A 87 -5.59 -10.82 5.33
CA ARG A 87 -5.01 -12.05 5.85
C ARG A 87 -3.56 -11.85 6.26
N GLY A 88 -3.12 -12.54 7.32
CA GLY A 88 -1.73 -12.53 7.77
C GLY A 88 -0.77 -13.16 6.74
N GLU A 89 -1.28 -13.99 5.84
CA GLU A 89 -0.54 -14.54 4.70
C GLU A 89 0.08 -13.45 3.81
N HIS A 90 -0.55 -12.27 3.75
CA HIS A 90 0.01 -11.11 3.05
C HIS A 90 1.29 -10.60 3.72
N GLU A 91 1.28 -10.51 5.06
CA GLU A 91 2.46 -10.11 5.85
C GLU A 91 3.55 -11.18 5.79
N ILE A 92 3.18 -12.46 5.82
CA ILE A 92 4.10 -13.60 5.69
C ILE A 92 4.81 -13.54 4.33
N ALA A 93 4.06 -13.41 3.23
CA ALA A 93 4.63 -13.33 1.89
C ALA A 93 5.55 -12.12 1.74
N THR A 94 5.14 -10.96 2.26
CA THR A 94 5.97 -9.75 2.28
C THR A 94 7.26 -9.97 3.08
N SER A 95 7.18 -10.61 4.25
CA SER A 95 8.35 -10.91 5.08
C SER A 95 9.28 -11.94 4.45
N GLN A 96 8.76 -12.96 3.77
CA GLN A 96 9.59 -13.95 3.06
C GLN A 96 10.36 -13.27 1.93
N PHE A 97 9.70 -12.39 1.18
CA PHE A 97 10.35 -11.66 0.10
C PHE A 97 11.43 -10.68 0.59
N THR A 98 11.18 -9.97 1.70
CA THR A 98 12.19 -9.09 2.30
C THR A 98 13.40 -9.87 2.85
N THR A 99 13.19 -11.09 3.36
CA THR A 99 14.29 -11.99 3.74
C THR A 99 15.16 -12.36 2.54
N VAL A 100 14.57 -12.71 1.40
CA VAL A 100 15.34 -13.00 0.17
C VAL A 100 16.19 -11.80 -0.23
N ILE A 101 15.60 -10.60 -0.29
CA ILE A 101 16.34 -9.37 -0.63
C ILE A 101 17.48 -9.14 0.36
N HIS A 102 17.22 -9.34 1.66
CA HIS A 102 18.24 -9.19 2.68
C HIS A 102 19.42 -10.15 2.49
N ASP A 103 19.16 -11.41 2.13
CA ASP A 103 20.22 -12.41 1.92
C ASP A 103 21.07 -12.09 0.67
N GLU A 104 20.44 -11.54 -0.37
CA GLU A 104 21.16 -11.02 -1.55
C GLU A 104 22.02 -9.81 -1.20
N LEU A 105 21.49 -8.83 -0.47
CA LEU A 105 22.25 -7.66 -0.02
C LEU A 105 23.44 -8.08 0.87
N LYS A 106 23.26 -9.08 1.72
CA LYS A 106 24.33 -9.67 2.53
C LYS A 106 25.42 -10.31 1.65
N THR A 107 25.03 -11.02 0.60
CA THR A 107 25.97 -11.61 -0.37
C THR A 107 26.77 -10.55 -1.12
N MET A 108 26.17 -9.36 -1.33
CA MET A 108 26.85 -8.18 -1.87
C MET A 108 27.73 -7.42 -0.84
N GLY A 109 27.86 -7.94 0.39
CA GLY A 109 28.70 -7.35 1.43
C GLY A 109 28.03 -6.28 2.29
N LEU A 110 26.70 -6.09 2.19
CA LEU A 110 25.97 -5.15 3.04
C LEU A 110 25.58 -5.81 4.37
N PRO A 111 26.05 -5.29 5.52
CA PRO A 111 25.68 -5.83 6.82
C PRO A 111 24.19 -5.65 7.13
N ARG A 112 23.57 -6.65 7.78
CA ARG A 112 22.15 -6.61 8.20
C ARG A 112 21.75 -5.32 8.93
N LYS A 113 22.63 -4.80 9.78
CA LYS A 113 22.40 -3.58 10.56
C LYS A 113 22.23 -2.32 9.72
N GLU A 114 22.67 -2.35 8.46
CA GLU A 114 22.60 -1.23 7.51
C GLU A 114 21.42 -1.37 6.55
N VAL A 115 20.71 -2.50 6.58
CA VAL A 115 19.50 -2.72 5.78
C VAL A 115 18.29 -2.22 6.59
N VAL A 116 17.73 -1.09 6.20
CA VAL A 116 16.56 -0.49 6.89
C VAL A 116 15.30 -0.67 6.04
N TRP A 117 14.41 -1.51 6.53
CA TRP A 117 13.03 -1.58 6.09
C TRP A 117 12.19 -0.58 6.89
N VAL A 118 11.43 0.26 6.20
CA VAL A 118 10.60 1.32 6.81
C VAL A 118 9.12 0.96 6.90
N GLY A 119 8.77 -0.27 6.52
CA GLY A 119 7.41 -0.80 6.64
C GLY A 119 6.41 -0.08 5.73
N SER A 120 5.14 -0.08 6.13
CA SER A 120 4.03 0.57 5.43
C SER A 120 3.95 2.07 5.76
N LYS A 121 5.05 2.78 5.53
CA LYS A 121 5.06 4.23 5.70
C LYS A 121 4.37 4.91 4.53
N THR A 122 3.49 5.87 4.81
CA THR A 122 2.91 6.74 3.79
C THR A 122 3.91 7.80 3.35
N TYR A 123 4.15 7.88 2.04
CA TYR A 123 4.91 8.94 1.41
C TYR A 123 3.99 9.80 0.56
N HIS A 124 4.13 11.12 0.64
CA HIS A 124 3.29 12.05 -0.11
C HIS A 124 4.09 13.22 -0.68
N SER A 125 3.59 13.78 -1.78
CA SER A 125 4.14 14.96 -2.44
C SER A 125 3.09 16.07 -2.39
N GLY A 126 3.29 17.02 -1.49
CA GLY A 126 2.27 18.02 -1.17
C GLY A 126 1.01 17.37 -0.61
N THR A 127 -0.15 17.96 -0.92
CA THR A 127 -1.47 17.48 -0.50
C THR A 127 -2.17 16.63 -1.58
N SER A 128 -1.66 16.64 -2.81
CA SER A 128 -2.35 16.11 -3.97
C SER A 128 -2.00 14.66 -4.30
N LYS A 129 -0.93 14.09 -3.73
CA LYS A 129 -0.54 12.72 -4.03
C LYS A 129 0.13 12.06 -2.85
N GLY A 130 -0.24 10.81 -2.58
CA GLY A 130 0.46 9.99 -1.61
C GLY A 130 0.18 8.52 -1.77
N LYS A 131 1.03 7.69 -1.17
CA LYS A 131 0.98 6.25 -1.26
C LYS A 131 1.58 5.61 -0.01
N GLU A 132 0.86 4.61 0.49
CA GLU A 132 1.34 3.67 1.48
C GLU A 132 1.63 2.33 0.80
N ALA A 133 2.86 1.86 0.93
CA ALA A 133 3.29 0.56 0.42
C ALA A 133 2.98 -0.58 1.42
N ASP A 134 3.05 -1.83 0.97
CA ASP A 134 3.09 -2.97 1.91
C ASP A 134 4.39 -3.00 2.71
N ASN A 135 5.51 -2.73 2.04
CA ASN A 135 6.81 -2.47 2.68
C ASN A 135 7.69 -1.59 1.79
N SER A 136 8.73 -1.01 2.35
CA SER A 136 9.62 -0.09 1.66
C SER A 136 11.03 -0.14 2.23
N TYR A 137 12.02 0.13 1.39
CA TYR A 137 13.44 0.04 1.73
C TYR A 137 14.20 1.33 1.44
N LEU A 138 15.10 1.66 2.37
CA LEU A 138 16.07 2.74 2.22
C LEU A 138 17.51 2.18 2.30
N PRO A 139 18.33 2.41 1.26
CA PRO A 139 19.73 2.03 1.30
C PRO A 139 20.51 2.88 2.30
N PRO A 140 21.66 2.38 2.80
CA PRO A 140 22.46 3.06 3.81
C PRO A 140 22.81 4.50 3.45
N SER A 141 23.13 4.76 2.18
CA SER A 141 23.46 6.09 1.67
C SER A 141 22.32 7.12 1.79
N ARG A 142 21.09 6.67 2.07
CA ARG A 142 19.88 7.49 2.20
C ARG A 142 19.31 7.47 3.62
N HIS A 143 20.04 6.94 4.60
CA HIS A 143 19.65 6.99 6.00
C HIS A 143 19.80 8.42 6.54
N ALA A 144 18.80 9.25 6.31
CA ALA A 144 18.68 10.54 6.99
C ALA A 144 18.32 10.31 8.48
N ARG A 145 18.75 11.23 9.34
CA ARG A 145 18.31 11.31 10.74
C ARG A 145 17.59 12.65 10.96
N PRO A 146 16.29 12.66 11.34
CA PRO A 146 15.37 11.52 11.42
C PRO A 146 15.12 10.84 10.07
N ILE A 147 14.74 9.55 10.08
CA ILE A 147 14.47 8.75 8.87
C ILE A 147 13.34 9.33 8.00
N GLU A 148 12.51 10.18 8.61
CA GLU A 148 11.46 10.94 7.96
C GLU A 148 11.96 11.89 6.89
N ASN A 149 13.19 12.36 7.03
CA ASN A 149 13.84 13.26 6.08
C ASN A 149 14.46 12.53 4.89
N ALA A 150 14.41 11.18 4.86
CA ALA A 150 15.02 10.40 3.79
C ALA A 150 14.31 10.56 2.44
N GLY A 151 13.10 11.15 2.42
CA GLY A 151 12.26 11.23 1.24
C GLY A 151 11.75 9.85 0.80
N TYR A 152 11.28 9.73 -0.44
CA TYR A 152 10.71 8.49 -0.99
C TYR A 152 11.66 7.29 -0.90
N PRO A 153 11.17 6.06 -0.67
CA PRO A 153 12.03 4.88 -0.58
C PRO A 153 12.71 4.58 -1.93
N SER A 154 13.78 3.78 -1.90
CA SER A 154 14.45 3.36 -3.16
C SER A 154 13.82 2.11 -3.76
N LEU A 155 13.14 1.32 -2.93
CA LEU A 155 12.39 0.15 -3.34
C LEU A 155 11.09 0.09 -2.55
N VAL A 156 10.01 -0.24 -3.25
CA VAL A 156 8.67 -0.49 -2.73
C VAL A 156 8.30 -1.94 -3.02
N ILE A 157 7.69 -2.61 -2.05
CA ILE A 157 7.13 -3.95 -2.20
C ILE A 157 5.61 -3.85 -2.11
N GLU A 158 4.93 -4.52 -3.05
CA GLU A 158 3.48 -4.70 -3.10
C GLU A 158 3.19 -6.19 -3.28
N THR A 159 2.41 -6.75 -2.34
CA THR A 159 2.02 -8.15 -2.30
C THR A 159 0.54 -8.26 -2.59
N GLU A 160 0.14 -9.07 -3.56
CA GLU A 160 -1.26 -9.20 -3.98
C GLU A 160 -1.70 -10.66 -4.00
N PHE A 161 -2.96 -10.91 -3.64
CA PHE A 161 -3.60 -12.19 -3.91
C PHE A 161 -4.05 -12.20 -5.38
N LYS A 162 -3.54 -13.16 -6.14
CA LYS A 162 -3.84 -13.25 -7.58
C LYS A 162 -5.35 -13.35 -7.82
N PHE A 163 -5.85 -12.59 -8.77
CA PHE A 163 -7.08 -12.94 -9.49
C PHE A 163 -6.81 -14.21 -10.30
N ARG A 164 -7.56 -15.30 -10.04
CA ARG A 164 -7.63 -16.37 -11.02
C ARG A 164 -8.43 -15.85 -12.23
N ARG A 165 -7.81 -15.91 -13.40
CA ARG A 165 -8.45 -15.64 -14.69
C ARG A 165 -9.44 -16.74 -15.04
#